data_AF-A0A9P9XXX4-F1
#
_entry.id   AF-A0A9P9XXX4-F1
#
_cell.length_a   1.000
_cell.length_b   1.000
_cell.length_c   1.000
_cell.angle_alpha   90.00
_cell.angle_beta   90.00
_cell.angle_gamma   90.00
#
_symmetry.space_group_name_H-M   'P 1'
#
loop_
_entity.id
_entity.type
_entity.pdbx_description
1 polymer ?
#
loop_
_entity_poly.entity_id
_entity_poly.type
_entity_poly.pdbx_seq_one_letter_code
_entity_poly.pdbx_strand_id
1 'polypeptide(L)'
;MADTEKNEGISPAPALMRSASGSVDDGKMANAEDNFEVFKRGEGTVDFRTVGWIQASVIFLKVIFAVGVLTIPSAMYVLGALPGAINVLGWQALNTYCAIIQGNFRNAHAGCHSIADMANVVGGVWLKEVVGVLFLVTYAIVGAAGIFGSSVALNVFSNHAICTNWFMAVCTIAVFILASARKFEKIAWLTWAGFLSVYIAVFIVVVGVTQRDRPAAAPQTGDYDFGYRVIGNPTFVSAITSVATIFCSGAGTSAFLPVISEMRRPRDYNKAVYLCMGIVTASYLTFSLVVYAYCGKWVASPSLGSAGDTLKNVAYGVGLIGLLVSACLYIHVAAKYLFVRMLRDSPHLQKNSVVHWSVWLGCTFGMSVVAFLLASGIPIFNYLLALAGSLTFAPLALGLPGYLWIYDHQHYRKGAWWQVLAYWLNWLMILLAVFLTIGGTYGTVQSIIDAYASGQIGQAFSCADNNV
;
A
#
# COMPACT_ATOMS: atom_id res chain seq x y z
N MET A 1 35.43 -88.26 -22.05
CA MET A 1 35.87 -86.86 -22.24
C MET A 1 34.67 -85.99 -21.90
N ALA A 2 34.53 -85.40 -20.71
CA ALA A 2 35.54 -85.01 -19.71
C ALA A 2 36.60 -84.05 -20.32
N ASP A 3 36.78 -82.79 -19.94
CA ASP A 3 36.20 -81.94 -18.86
C ASP A 3 36.05 -80.47 -19.38
N THR A 4 35.72 -79.37 -18.66
CA THR A 4 35.59 -79.06 -17.20
C THR A 4 34.59 -77.89 -16.98
N GLU A 5 34.20 -77.62 -15.72
CA GLU A 5 33.30 -76.54 -15.28
C GLU A 5 33.93 -75.13 -15.18
N LYS A 6 33.09 -74.07 -15.12
CA LYS A 6 33.26 -73.04 -14.06
C LYS A 6 31.98 -72.26 -13.67
N ASN A 7 31.54 -72.54 -12.44
CA ASN A 7 30.59 -71.89 -11.51
C ASN A 7 30.01 -70.47 -11.77
N GLU A 8 28.74 -70.28 -11.38
CA GLU A 8 27.98 -69.02 -11.34
C GLU A 8 27.84 -68.41 -9.92
N GLY A 9 27.62 -67.08 -9.84
CA GLY A 9 26.97 -66.37 -8.72
C GLY A 9 27.83 -66.03 -7.48
N ILE A 10 27.59 -64.96 -6.69
CA ILE A 10 26.64 -63.81 -6.74
C ILE A 10 27.34 -62.59 -6.08
N SER A 11 27.15 -61.35 -6.60
CA SER A 11 27.34 -60.10 -5.83
C SER A 11 26.64 -58.88 -6.47
N PRO A 12 26.39 -57.78 -5.73
CA PRO A 12 25.20 -56.95 -5.94
C PRO A 12 25.34 -55.75 -6.89
N ALA A 13 24.19 -55.12 -7.18
CA ALA A 13 23.95 -54.16 -8.26
C ALA A 13 24.74 -52.83 -8.20
N PRO A 14 25.17 -52.27 -9.35
CA PRO A 14 25.64 -50.89 -9.46
C PRO A 14 24.50 -49.87 -9.46
N ALA A 15 24.73 -48.72 -8.82
CA ALA A 15 23.74 -47.64 -8.69
C ALA A 15 23.45 -46.91 -10.01
N LEU A 16 22.20 -46.43 -10.16
CA LEU A 16 21.77 -45.57 -11.26
C LEU A 16 22.53 -44.24 -11.26
N MET A 17 23.44 -44.09 -12.23
CA MET A 17 24.13 -42.84 -12.52
C MET A 17 23.12 -41.82 -13.09
N ARG A 18 22.66 -40.87 -12.27
CA ARG A 18 21.82 -39.75 -12.73
C ARG A 18 22.60 -38.92 -13.75
N SER A 19 22.14 -38.89 -14.99
CA SER A 19 22.70 -38.03 -16.03
C SER A 19 22.49 -36.54 -15.70
N ALA A 20 23.53 -35.74 -15.86
CA ALA A 20 23.46 -34.30 -15.68
C ALA A 20 22.70 -33.67 -16.87
N SER A 21 21.46 -33.23 -16.61
CA SER A 21 20.60 -32.52 -17.59
C SER A 21 20.22 -31.10 -17.13
N GLY A 22 20.80 -30.62 -16.02
CA GLY A 22 20.35 -29.42 -15.27
C GLY A 22 21.20 -28.16 -15.47
N SER A 23 21.62 -27.83 -16.70
CA SER A 23 22.44 -26.62 -16.94
C SER A 23 22.19 -25.89 -18.26
N VAL A 24 21.70 -26.58 -19.31
CA VAL A 24 21.48 -25.97 -20.63
C VAL A 24 20.09 -25.32 -20.74
N ASP A 25 19.09 -25.87 -20.06
CA ASP A 25 17.70 -25.38 -20.14
C ASP A 25 17.48 -24.14 -19.25
N ASP A 26 17.96 -24.17 -18.00
CA ASP A 26 17.96 -23.01 -17.09
C ASP A 26 18.65 -21.78 -17.73
N GLY A 27 19.76 -21.97 -18.46
CA GLY A 27 20.47 -20.90 -19.14
C GLY A 27 19.71 -20.28 -20.32
N LYS A 28 18.90 -21.08 -21.03
CA LYS A 28 18.03 -20.58 -22.11
C LYS A 28 16.78 -19.88 -21.54
N MET A 29 16.20 -20.41 -20.47
CA MET A 29 15.10 -19.75 -19.77
C MET A 29 15.54 -18.40 -19.17
N ALA A 30 16.71 -18.34 -18.54
CA ALA A 30 17.25 -17.10 -17.96
C ALA A 30 17.45 -15.99 -19.03
N ASN A 31 18.00 -16.32 -20.19
CA ASN A 31 18.17 -15.36 -21.30
C ASN A 31 16.84 -14.89 -21.92
N ALA A 32 15.80 -15.73 -21.90
CA ALA A 32 14.46 -15.33 -22.32
C ALA A 32 13.78 -14.42 -21.27
N GLU A 33 13.97 -14.69 -19.98
CA GLU A 33 13.42 -13.88 -18.88
C GLU A 33 14.04 -12.47 -18.81
N ASP A 34 15.33 -12.31 -19.12
CA ASP A 34 16.02 -11.01 -19.08
C ASP A 34 15.60 -10.03 -20.19
N ASN A 35 15.00 -10.51 -21.29
CA ASN A 35 14.49 -9.64 -22.36
C ASN A 35 13.24 -8.83 -21.96
N PHE A 36 12.54 -9.25 -20.90
CA PHE A 36 11.31 -8.61 -20.44
C PHE A 36 11.51 -7.63 -19.25
N GLU A 37 12.75 -7.43 -18.78
CA GLU A 37 13.05 -6.64 -17.58
C GLU A 37 13.80 -5.32 -17.89
N VAL A 38 13.54 -4.27 -17.11
CA VAL A 38 14.20 -2.94 -17.28
C VAL A 38 15.69 -3.04 -17.02
N PHE A 39 16.07 -3.87 -16.05
CA PHE A 39 17.43 -4.08 -15.60
C PHE A 39 17.93 -5.42 -16.12
N LYS A 40 18.59 -5.37 -17.28
CA LYS A 40 19.28 -6.52 -17.87
C LYS A 40 20.53 -6.87 -17.07
N ARG A 41 20.85 -8.15 -16.95
CA ARG A 41 22.12 -8.63 -16.41
C ARG A 41 23.16 -8.72 -17.52
N GLY A 42 24.40 -8.37 -17.18
CA GLY A 42 25.53 -8.45 -18.10
C GLY A 42 26.85 -8.14 -17.39
N GLU A 43 27.94 -8.72 -17.88
CA GLU A 43 29.28 -8.45 -17.33
C GLU A 43 29.61 -6.95 -17.39
N GLY A 44 30.13 -6.40 -16.28
CA GLY A 44 30.43 -4.97 -16.14
C GLY A 44 29.22 -4.07 -15.81
N THR A 45 28.00 -4.61 -15.69
CA THR A 45 26.81 -3.86 -15.25
C THR A 45 26.44 -4.17 -13.79
N VAL A 46 25.88 -3.20 -13.08
CA VAL A 46 25.43 -3.39 -11.68
C VAL A 46 24.13 -4.19 -11.69
N ASP A 47 24.11 -5.36 -11.03
CA ASP A 47 22.87 -6.14 -10.89
C ASP A 47 21.90 -5.45 -9.92
N PHE A 48 20.73 -5.06 -10.43
CA PHE A 48 19.64 -4.48 -9.65
C PHE A 48 18.60 -5.53 -9.21
N ARG A 49 18.63 -6.76 -9.74
CA ARG A 49 17.66 -7.84 -9.44
C ARG A 49 18.09 -8.66 -8.23
N THR A 50 18.27 -8.00 -7.08
CA THR A 50 18.86 -8.60 -5.87
C THR A 50 17.83 -9.10 -4.85
N VAL A 51 16.54 -8.77 -5.00
CA VAL A 51 15.49 -8.99 -3.98
C VAL A 51 14.91 -10.42 -4.01
N GLY A 52 14.89 -11.11 -2.87
CA GLY A 52 14.20 -12.39 -2.69
C GLY A 52 12.71 -12.23 -2.36
N TRP A 53 11.90 -13.27 -2.57
CA TRP A 53 10.43 -13.18 -2.39
C TRP A 53 9.99 -12.84 -0.96
N ILE A 54 10.71 -13.29 0.07
CA ILE A 54 10.46 -12.90 1.47
C ILE A 54 10.74 -11.40 1.69
N GLN A 55 11.85 -10.90 1.12
CA GLN A 55 12.18 -9.48 1.19
C GLN A 55 11.15 -8.63 0.45
N ALA A 56 10.69 -9.07 -0.72
CA ALA A 56 9.59 -8.44 -1.45
C ALA A 56 8.29 -8.42 -0.61
N SER A 57 7.96 -9.52 0.07
CA SER A 57 6.80 -9.58 0.99
C SER A 57 6.88 -8.55 2.12
N VAL A 58 8.09 -8.25 2.62
CA VAL A 58 8.28 -7.24 3.68
C VAL A 58 8.25 -5.81 3.13
N ILE A 59 8.73 -5.59 1.91
CA ILE A 59 8.54 -4.32 1.20
C ILE A 59 7.03 -4.08 0.94
N PHE A 60 6.29 -5.10 0.51
CA PHE A 60 4.84 -5.04 0.33
C PHE A 60 4.12 -4.77 1.65
N LEU A 61 4.52 -5.46 2.74
CA LEU A 61 4.02 -5.18 4.08
C LEU A 61 4.26 -3.72 4.44
N LYS A 62 5.44 -3.14 4.18
CA LYS A 62 5.68 -1.73 4.49
C LYS A 62 4.80 -0.77 3.68
N VAL A 63 4.59 -1.08 2.40
CA VAL A 63 3.79 -0.24 1.47
C VAL A 63 2.31 -0.21 1.85
N ILE A 64 1.76 -1.35 2.29
CA ILE A 64 0.36 -1.49 2.71
C ILE A 64 0.16 -1.18 4.19
N PHE A 65 0.92 -1.83 5.08
CA PHE A 65 0.90 -1.65 6.53
C PHE A 65 1.62 -0.35 6.93
N ALA A 66 0.98 0.76 6.59
CA ALA A 66 1.43 2.10 6.86
C ALA A 66 0.28 2.90 7.51
N VAL A 67 -0.48 3.62 6.69
CA VAL A 67 -1.45 4.63 7.14
C VAL A 67 -2.84 4.01 7.37
N GLY A 68 -3.19 2.96 6.62
CA GLY A 68 -4.53 2.35 6.61
C GLY A 68 -5.01 1.82 7.97
N VAL A 69 -4.18 1.01 8.66
CA VAL A 69 -4.51 0.40 9.97
C VAL A 69 -4.92 1.41 11.05
N LEU A 70 -4.47 2.66 10.89
CA LEU A 70 -4.70 3.74 11.84
C LEU A 70 -6.09 4.40 11.70
N THR A 71 -6.83 4.03 10.65
CA THR A 71 -8.15 4.60 10.31
C THR A 71 -9.30 3.60 10.45
N ILE A 72 -9.05 2.32 10.23
CA ILE A 72 -10.08 1.26 10.28
C ILE A 72 -10.84 1.24 11.63
N PRO A 73 -10.21 1.44 12.82
CA PRO A 73 -10.96 1.44 14.07
C PRO A 73 -12.04 2.54 14.17
N SER A 74 -11.85 3.71 13.56
CA SER A 74 -12.88 4.76 13.53
C SER A 74 -14.00 4.44 12.54
N ALA A 75 -13.68 3.78 11.42
CA ALA A 75 -14.67 3.25 10.48
C ALA A 75 -15.55 2.15 11.11
N MET A 76 -15.01 1.35 12.04
CA MET A 76 -15.79 0.38 12.84
C MET A 76 -16.86 1.05 13.71
N TYR A 77 -16.63 2.27 14.23
CA TYR A 77 -17.66 3.01 14.96
C TYR A 77 -18.83 3.43 14.06
N VAL A 78 -18.54 3.87 12.84
CA VAL A 78 -19.56 4.32 11.88
C VAL A 78 -20.40 3.14 11.35
N LEU A 79 -19.73 2.05 10.94
CA LEU A 79 -20.36 0.88 10.34
C LEU A 79 -20.89 -0.14 11.37
N GLY A 80 -20.39 -0.09 12.60
CA GLY A 80 -20.53 -1.15 13.61
C GLY A 80 -19.50 -2.28 13.41
N ALA A 81 -19.26 -3.04 14.48
CA ALA A 81 -18.22 -4.08 14.51
C ALA A 81 -18.40 -5.16 13.42
N LEU A 82 -19.63 -5.63 13.20
CA LEU A 82 -19.91 -6.71 12.23
C LEU A 82 -19.86 -6.22 10.77
N PRO A 83 -20.57 -5.14 10.35
CA PRO A 83 -20.47 -4.64 8.98
C PRO A 83 -19.07 -4.09 8.66
N GLY A 84 -18.37 -3.52 9.63
CA GLY A 84 -16.98 -3.09 9.50
C GLY A 84 -16.02 -4.28 9.30
N ALA A 85 -16.15 -5.35 10.09
CA ALA A 85 -15.35 -6.58 9.91
C ALA A 85 -15.56 -7.23 8.53
N ILE A 86 -16.81 -7.29 8.06
CA ILE A 86 -17.15 -7.79 6.72
C ILE A 86 -16.50 -6.90 5.64
N ASN A 87 -16.52 -5.58 5.80
CA ASN A 87 -15.84 -4.66 4.88
C ASN A 87 -14.32 -4.88 4.87
N VAL A 88 -13.67 -5.01 6.03
CA VAL A 88 -12.22 -5.31 6.09
C VAL A 88 -11.90 -6.60 5.35
N LEU A 89 -12.61 -7.70 5.62
CA LEU A 89 -12.38 -8.98 4.96
C LEU A 89 -12.66 -8.93 3.45
N GLY A 90 -13.78 -8.33 3.05
CA GLY A 90 -14.18 -8.22 1.64
C GLY A 90 -13.22 -7.38 0.81
N TRP A 91 -12.86 -6.18 1.28
CA TRP A 91 -11.91 -5.32 0.58
C TRP A 91 -10.50 -5.88 0.57
N GLN A 92 -10.06 -6.54 1.65
CA GLN A 92 -8.75 -7.20 1.66
C GLN A 92 -8.69 -8.38 0.69
N ALA A 93 -9.75 -9.19 0.58
CA ALA A 93 -9.84 -10.25 -0.42
C ALA A 93 -9.79 -9.70 -1.86
N LEU A 94 -10.57 -8.65 -2.15
CA LEU A 94 -10.58 -7.98 -3.46
C LEU A 94 -9.23 -7.32 -3.80
N ASN A 95 -8.62 -6.61 -2.85
CA ASN A 95 -7.29 -6.00 -3.03
C ASN A 95 -6.21 -7.06 -3.27
N THR A 96 -6.28 -8.20 -2.58
CA THR A 96 -5.38 -9.35 -2.81
C THR A 96 -5.57 -9.91 -4.22
N TYR A 97 -6.81 -10.13 -4.66
CA TYR A 97 -7.12 -10.59 -6.01
C TYR A 97 -6.60 -9.61 -7.08
N CYS A 98 -6.82 -8.31 -6.89
CA CYS A 98 -6.35 -7.26 -7.78
C CYS A 98 -4.81 -7.18 -7.85
N ALA A 99 -4.09 -7.43 -6.75
CA ALA A 99 -2.63 -7.52 -6.75
C ALA A 99 -2.14 -8.71 -7.59
N ILE A 100 -2.75 -9.89 -7.40
CA ILE A 100 -2.42 -11.10 -8.17
C ILE A 100 -2.68 -10.88 -9.67
N ILE A 101 -3.80 -10.23 -10.05
CA ILE A 101 -4.04 -9.84 -11.46
C ILE A 101 -2.92 -8.96 -11.98
N GLN A 102 -2.56 -7.90 -11.25
CA GLN A 102 -1.56 -6.92 -11.71
C GLN A 102 -0.20 -7.58 -11.96
N GLY A 103 0.28 -8.42 -11.05
CA GLY A 103 1.56 -9.12 -11.23
C GLY A 103 1.51 -10.21 -12.30
N ASN A 104 0.40 -10.94 -12.43
CA ASN A 104 0.24 -11.92 -13.50
C ASN A 104 0.21 -11.25 -14.87
N PHE A 105 -0.55 -10.15 -15.02
CA PHE A 105 -0.62 -9.39 -16.28
C PHE A 105 0.75 -8.80 -16.65
N ARG A 106 1.49 -8.22 -15.69
CA ARG A 106 2.89 -7.81 -15.88
C ARG A 106 3.75 -8.95 -16.42
N ASN A 107 3.66 -10.13 -15.79
CA ASN A 107 4.50 -11.27 -16.15
C ASN A 107 4.08 -11.95 -17.46
N ALA A 108 2.88 -11.64 -17.97
CA ALA A 108 2.40 -12.07 -19.29
C ALA A 108 2.71 -11.05 -20.42
N HIS A 109 2.84 -9.76 -20.09
CA HIS A 109 2.97 -8.67 -21.08
C HIS A 109 4.32 -7.95 -20.99
N ALA A 110 5.09 -8.04 -22.08
CA ALA A 110 6.36 -7.32 -22.25
C ALA A 110 6.21 -5.80 -22.02
N GLY A 111 7.23 -5.18 -21.43
CA GLY A 111 7.28 -3.72 -21.24
C GLY A 111 6.39 -3.15 -20.14
N CYS A 112 5.61 -3.97 -19.43
CA CYS A 112 4.70 -3.55 -18.37
C CYS A 112 5.43 -3.24 -17.04
N HIS A 113 6.27 -2.21 -17.04
CA HIS A 113 7.10 -1.85 -15.88
C HIS A 113 6.40 -0.91 -14.89
N SER A 114 5.36 -0.22 -15.32
CA SER A 114 4.49 0.61 -14.49
C SER A 114 3.02 0.29 -14.76
N ILE A 115 2.13 0.67 -13.84
CA ILE A 115 0.69 0.47 -14.01
C ILE A 115 0.12 1.26 -15.20
N ALA A 116 0.76 2.38 -15.57
CA ALA A 116 0.45 3.13 -16.78
C ALA A 116 0.90 2.39 -18.06
N ASP A 117 2.04 1.68 -18.04
CA ASP A 117 2.44 0.85 -19.20
C ASP A 117 1.46 -0.33 -19.39
N MET A 118 0.92 -0.90 -18.31
CA MET A 118 -0.15 -1.91 -18.39
C MET A 118 -1.45 -1.33 -18.96
N ALA A 119 -1.85 -0.14 -18.51
CA ALA A 119 -2.98 0.60 -19.05
C ALA A 119 -2.82 0.93 -20.56
N ASN A 120 -1.58 1.15 -21.02
CA ASN A 120 -1.27 1.35 -22.43
C ASN A 120 -1.55 0.10 -23.29
N VAL A 121 -1.34 -1.11 -22.75
CA VAL A 121 -1.62 -2.36 -23.47
C VAL A 121 -3.13 -2.52 -23.71
N VAL A 122 -3.95 -2.24 -22.70
CA VAL A 122 -5.39 -2.54 -22.74
C VAL A 122 -6.27 -1.38 -23.22
N GLY A 123 -5.80 -0.13 -23.13
CA GLY A 123 -6.56 1.08 -23.51
C GLY A 123 -5.76 2.14 -24.27
N GLY A 124 -4.57 1.79 -24.75
CA GLY A 124 -3.72 2.68 -25.54
C GLY A 124 -3.22 3.91 -24.78
N VAL A 125 -2.72 4.88 -25.55
CA VAL A 125 -2.08 6.10 -25.00
C VAL A 125 -3.05 6.91 -24.13
N TRP A 126 -4.33 7.00 -24.49
CA TRP A 126 -5.30 7.75 -23.68
C TRP A 126 -5.44 7.17 -22.27
N LEU A 127 -5.63 5.85 -22.13
CA LEU A 127 -5.77 5.23 -20.81
C LEU A 127 -4.44 5.26 -20.03
N LYS A 128 -3.30 5.14 -20.72
CA LYS A 128 -1.96 5.34 -20.12
C LYS A 128 -1.83 6.70 -19.43
N GLU A 129 -2.27 7.77 -20.08
CA GLU A 129 -2.18 9.13 -19.53
C GLU A 129 -3.13 9.32 -18.34
N VAL A 130 -4.39 8.89 -18.47
CA VAL A 130 -5.36 8.95 -17.37
C VAL A 130 -4.88 8.17 -16.14
N VAL A 131 -4.39 6.94 -16.33
CA VAL A 131 -3.85 6.10 -15.25
C VAL A 131 -2.55 6.70 -14.67
N GLY A 132 -1.70 7.31 -15.50
CA GLY A 132 -0.50 8.02 -15.05
C GLY A 132 -0.81 9.22 -14.15
N VAL A 133 -1.80 10.03 -14.51
CA VAL A 133 -2.28 11.15 -13.68
C VAL A 133 -2.91 10.64 -12.38
N LEU A 134 -3.81 9.64 -12.46
CA LEU A 134 -4.44 9.04 -11.27
C LEU A 134 -3.40 8.46 -10.30
N PHE A 135 -2.36 7.80 -10.81
CA PHE A 135 -1.24 7.28 -10.02
C PHE A 135 -0.53 8.40 -9.26
N LEU A 136 -0.19 9.51 -9.93
CA LEU A 136 0.48 10.64 -9.29
C LEU A 136 -0.39 11.32 -8.22
N VAL A 137 -1.67 11.54 -8.51
CA VAL A 137 -2.62 12.11 -7.53
C VAL A 137 -2.78 11.16 -6.34
N THR A 138 -2.85 9.85 -6.57
CA THR A 138 -2.92 8.83 -5.50
C THR A 138 -1.76 8.98 -4.52
N TYR A 139 -0.53 8.92 -5.04
CA TYR A 139 0.66 8.93 -4.20
C TYR A 139 0.96 10.31 -3.59
N ALA A 140 0.44 11.40 -4.17
CA ALA A 140 0.39 12.70 -3.50
C ALA A 140 -0.54 12.68 -2.27
N ILE A 141 -1.76 12.14 -2.39
CA ILE A 141 -2.73 12.12 -1.28
C ILE A 141 -2.28 11.16 -0.16
N VAL A 142 -1.77 9.95 -0.46
CA VAL A 142 -1.24 9.09 0.62
C VAL A 142 0.10 9.60 1.18
N GLY A 143 0.91 10.30 0.39
CA GLY A 143 2.06 11.06 0.87
C GLY A 143 1.65 12.13 1.88
N ALA A 144 0.58 12.87 1.58
CA ALA A 144 -0.02 13.87 2.45
C ALA A 144 -0.50 13.25 3.78
N ALA A 145 -1.19 12.12 3.73
CA ALA A 145 -1.64 11.41 4.92
C ALA A 145 -0.47 10.93 5.81
N GLY A 146 0.65 10.51 5.19
CA GLY A 146 1.88 10.19 5.91
C GLY A 146 2.53 11.42 6.57
N ILE A 147 2.62 12.55 5.87
CA ILE A 147 3.10 13.84 6.41
C ILE A 147 2.23 14.30 7.57
N PHE A 148 0.89 14.24 7.41
CA PHE A 148 -0.06 14.58 8.46
C PHE A 148 0.16 13.69 9.69
N GLY A 149 0.20 12.37 9.53
CA GLY A 149 0.43 11.43 10.64
C GLY A 149 1.76 11.67 11.37
N SER A 150 2.83 12.02 10.64
CA SER A 150 4.09 12.44 11.26
C SER A 150 3.99 13.77 12.01
N SER A 151 3.19 14.73 11.53
CA SER A 151 2.96 15.99 12.25
C SER A 151 2.20 15.79 13.57
N VAL A 152 1.26 14.85 13.62
CA VAL A 152 0.55 14.46 14.86
C VAL A 152 1.55 14.00 15.91
N ALA A 153 2.54 13.18 15.53
CA ALA A 153 3.60 12.75 16.44
C ALA A 153 4.38 13.94 17.03
N LEU A 154 4.73 14.94 16.21
CA LEU A 154 5.44 16.13 16.68
C LEU A 154 4.57 17.02 17.59
N ASN A 155 3.27 17.15 17.31
CA ASN A 155 2.32 17.82 18.21
C ASN A 155 2.17 17.08 19.54
N VAL A 156 2.17 15.74 19.54
CA VAL A 156 2.15 14.91 20.75
C VAL A 156 3.40 15.15 21.61
N PHE A 157 4.61 15.08 21.05
CA PHE A 157 5.84 15.23 21.85
C PHE A 157 6.07 16.65 22.38
N SER A 158 5.58 17.66 21.65
CA SER A 158 5.76 19.07 21.98
C SER A 158 4.64 19.66 22.83
N ASN A 159 3.53 18.92 23.02
CA ASN A 159 2.26 19.47 23.52
C ASN A 159 1.84 20.73 22.74
N HIS A 160 1.89 20.63 21.41
CA HIS A 160 1.53 21.72 20.48
C HIS A 160 2.35 23.02 20.65
N ALA A 161 3.68 22.89 20.80
CA ALA A 161 4.55 24.06 21.04
C ALA A 161 4.62 25.06 19.86
N ILE A 162 4.33 24.61 18.63
CA ILE A 162 4.20 25.47 17.44
C ILE A 162 3.02 25.02 16.59
N CYS A 163 2.50 25.95 15.79
CA CYS A 163 1.43 25.72 14.81
C CYS A 163 1.64 24.44 13.99
N THR A 164 0.60 23.59 13.93
CA THR A 164 0.60 22.28 13.23
C THR A 164 1.11 22.36 11.77
N ASN A 165 0.83 23.45 11.06
CA ASN A 165 1.31 23.66 9.71
C ASN A 165 2.86 23.73 9.61
N TRP A 166 3.55 24.26 10.63
CA TRP A 166 5.00 24.22 10.71
C TRP A 166 5.53 22.81 11.00
N PHE A 167 4.84 22.02 11.84
CA PHE A 167 5.20 20.60 12.00
C PHE A 167 5.01 19.81 10.70
N MET A 168 3.93 20.03 9.95
CA MET A 168 3.76 19.45 8.61
C MET A 168 4.89 19.89 7.65
N ALA A 169 5.33 21.14 7.69
CA ALA A 169 6.47 21.62 6.89
C ALA A 169 7.78 20.93 7.27
N VAL A 170 8.09 20.78 8.57
CA VAL A 170 9.27 20.04 9.07
C VAL A 170 9.22 18.58 8.64
N CYS A 171 8.07 17.91 8.78
CA CYS A 171 7.88 16.55 8.27
C CYS A 171 8.07 16.47 6.76
N THR A 172 7.58 17.44 5.99
CA THR A 172 7.74 17.50 4.54
C THR A 172 9.22 17.63 4.14
N ILE A 173 9.99 18.48 4.82
CA ILE A 173 11.44 18.64 4.58
C ILE A 173 12.17 17.33 4.87
N ALA A 174 11.89 16.69 6.01
CA ALA A 174 12.47 15.39 6.35
C ALA A 174 12.13 14.32 5.32
N VAL A 175 10.87 14.24 4.89
CA VAL A 175 10.39 13.30 3.87
C VAL A 175 11.02 13.57 2.50
N PHE A 176 11.17 14.83 2.09
CA PHE A 176 11.85 15.21 0.85
C PHE A 176 13.32 14.75 0.84
N ILE A 177 14.05 14.99 1.93
CA ILE A 177 15.46 14.56 2.07
C ILE A 177 15.57 13.03 2.00
N LEU A 178 14.71 12.30 2.73
CA LEU A 178 14.71 10.84 2.74
C LEU A 178 14.31 10.25 1.37
N ALA A 179 13.28 10.80 0.72
CA ALA A 179 12.80 10.35 -0.58
C ALA A 179 13.79 10.62 -1.72
N SER A 180 14.68 11.62 -1.56
CA SER A 180 15.71 11.95 -2.55
C SER A 180 16.82 10.89 -2.69
N ALA A 181 16.84 9.85 -1.84
CA ALA A 181 17.79 8.74 -1.95
C ALA A 181 17.53 7.87 -3.19
N ARG A 182 18.43 7.91 -4.18
CA ARG A 182 18.23 7.25 -5.51
C ARG A 182 18.17 5.71 -5.54
N LYS A 183 18.67 5.00 -4.52
CA LYS A 183 18.80 3.53 -4.53
C LYS A 183 17.79 2.86 -3.58
N PHE A 184 16.86 2.07 -4.13
CA PHE A 184 15.95 1.21 -3.35
C PHE A 184 16.69 0.23 -2.42
N GLU A 185 17.87 -0.26 -2.82
CA GLU A 185 18.77 -1.06 -1.98
C GLU A 185 19.08 -0.41 -0.62
N LYS A 186 19.31 0.92 -0.60
CA LYS A 186 19.53 1.67 0.66
C LYS A 186 18.23 1.90 1.45
N ILE A 187 17.08 1.80 0.79
CA ILE A 187 15.74 1.94 1.37
C ILE A 187 15.23 0.59 1.89
N ALA A 188 15.73 -0.55 1.40
CA ALA A 188 15.28 -1.88 1.84
C ALA A 188 15.48 -2.14 3.35
N TRP A 189 16.53 -1.61 3.96
CA TRP A 189 16.68 -1.65 5.42
C TRP A 189 15.66 -0.72 6.11
N LEU A 190 15.41 0.46 5.53
CA LEU A 190 14.40 1.41 6.03
C LEU A 190 12.98 0.84 5.92
N THR A 191 12.68 -0.03 4.95
CA THR A 191 11.36 -0.70 4.89
C THR A 191 11.17 -1.68 6.04
N TRP A 192 12.21 -2.41 6.44
CA TRP A 192 12.18 -3.25 7.64
C TRP A 192 11.98 -2.42 8.92
N ALA A 193 12.85 -1.43 9.14
CA ALA A 193 12.77 -0.56 10.31
C ALA A 193 11.42 0.18 10.39
N GLY A 194 10.95 0.71 9.26
CA GLY A 194 9.68 1.44 9.17
C GLY A 194 8.44 0.55 9.25
N PHE A 195 8.53 -0.74 8.93
CA PHE A 195 7.41 -1.68 9.12
C PHE A 195 7.32 -2.07 10.59
N LEU A 196 8.44 -2.52 11.17
CA LEU A 196 8.52 -2.90 12.57
C LEU A 196 8.14 -1.75 13.51
N SER A 197 8.59 -0.52 13.20
CA SER A 197 8.21 0.72 13.88
C SER A 197 6.69 0.92 13.97
N VAL A 198 5.97 0.93 12.83
CA VAL A 198 4.51 1.13 12.84
C VAL A 198 3.77 -0.09 13.40
N TYR A 199 4.23 -1.31 13.14
CA TYR A 199 3.61 -2.53 13.67
C TYR A 199 3.69 -2.59 15.20
N ILE A 200 4.87 -2.33 15.79
CA ILE A 200 5.03 -2.27 17.25
C ILE A 200 4.23 -1.09 17.83
N ALA A 201 4.25 0.09 17.19
CA ALA A 201 3.47 1.25 17.67
C ALA A 201 1.97 0.95 17.74
N VAL A 202 1.40 0.31 16.72
CA VAL A 202 -0.01 -0.12 16.73
C VAL A 202 -0.24 -1.21 17.77
N PHE A 203 0.66 -2.18 17.91
CA PHE A 203 0.54 -3.24 18.91
C PHE A 203 0.56 -2.71 20.35
N ILE A 204 1.41 -1.71 20.65
CA ILE A 204 1.43 -0.99 21.94
C ILE A 204 0.07 -0.35 22.22
N VAL A 205 -0.56 0.26 21.22
CA VAL A 205 -1.90 0.88 21.35
C VAL A 205 -2.98 -0.16 21.56
N VAL A 206 -2.96 -1.25 20.78
CA VAL A 206 -3.91 -2.38 20.87
C VAL A 206 -3.86 -3.01 22.26
N VAL A 207 -2.67 -3.30 22.80
CA VAL A 207 -2.55 -3.79 24.18
C VAL A 207 -2.94 -2.70 25.17
N GLY A 208 -2.46 -1.47 24.96
CA GLY A 208 -2.67 -0.33 25.84
C GLY A 208 -4.13 -0.01 26.13
N VAL A 209 -5.01 -0.04 25.12
CA VAL A 209 -6.45 0.21 25.32
C VAL A 209 -7.15 -0.90 26.10
N THR A 210 -6.64 -2.15 26.08
CA THR A 210 -7.21 -3.25 26.88
C THR A 210 -6.91 -3.17 28.38
N GLN A 211 -5.93 -2.35 28.77
CA GLN A 211 -5.50 -2.16 30.16
C GLN A 211 -6.12 -0.92 30.82
N ARG A 212 -7.08 -0.25 30.17
CA ARG A 212 -7.77 0.92 30.73
C ARG A 212 -9.22 0.59 31.05
N ASP A 213 -9.68 0.98 32.24
CA ASP A 213 -11.09 0.82 32.65
C ASP A 213 -12.05 1.72 31.85
N ARG A 214 -11.53 2.79 31.26
CA ARG A 214 -12.27 3.78 30.46
C ARG A 214 -11.42 4.25 29.26
N PRO A 215 -12.03 4.58 28.10
CA PRO A 215 -11.33 5.21 26.98
C PRO A 215 -10.67 6.52 27.39
N ALA A 216 -9.50 6.82 26.83
CA ALA A 216 -8.76 8.02 27.20
C ALA A 216 -9.47 9.34 26.84
N ALA A 217 -10.17 9.38 25.70
CA ALA A 217 -10.92 10.55 25.25
C ALA A 217 -12.33 10.67 25.88
N ALA A 218 -12.79 9.67 26.66
CA ALA A 218 -14.07 9.72 27.36
C ALA A 218 -13.97 10.56 28.65
N PRO A 219 -15.10 11.05 29.20
CA PRO A 219 -15.14 11.62 30.54
C PRO A 219 -14.57 10.67 31.60
N GLN A 220 -13.51 11.10 32.27
CA GLN A 220 -12.81 10.28 33.27
C GLN A 220 -13.63 10.08 34.57
N THR A 221 -14.65 10.91 34.80
CA THR A 221 -15.60 10.81 35.91
C THR A 221 -17.04 10.83 35.40
N GLY A 222 -17.97 10.35 36.22
CA GLY A 222 -19.40 10.25 35.89
C GLY A 222 -19.75 9.12 34.92
N ASP A 223 -21.00 9.10 34.47
CA ASP A 223 -21.48 8.19 33.43
C ASP A 223 -21.16 8.74 32.04
N TYR A 224 -20.88 7.85 31.09
CA TYR A 224 -20.64 8.21 29.70
C TYR A 224 -21.18 7.14 28.76
N ASP A 225 -21.72 7.56 27.61
CA ASP A 225 -22.05 6.63 26.54
C ASP A 225 -20.77 6.13 25.87
N PHE A 226 -20.54 4.82 25.94
CA PHE A 226 -19.41 4.15 25.29
C PHE A 226 -19.55 4.10 23.76
N GLY A 227 -20.78 4.07 23.23
CA GLY A 227 -21.04 4.12 21.79
C GLY A 227 -20.66 2.86 20.99
N TYR A 228 -20.44 1.72 21.64
CA TYR A 228 -20.21 0.45 20.95
C TYR A 228 -21.50 -0.08 20.30
N ARG A 229 -21.38 -0.52 19.04
CA ARG A 229 -22.49 -1.02 18.22
C ARG A 229 -22.01 -2.22 17.41
N VAL A 230 -22.73 -3.33 17.50
CA VAL A 230 -22.47 -4.50 16.64
C VAL A 230 -22.81 -4.18 15.18
N ILE A 231 -23.91 -3.46 14.97
CA ILE A 231 -24.36 -2.95 13.67
C ILE A 231 -24.59 -1.43 13.84
N GLY A 232 -23.92 -0.62 13.02
CA GLY A 232 -24.10 0.83 13.00
C GLY A 232 -25.32 1.24 12.18
N ASN A 233 -25.83 2.45 12.43
CA ASN A 233 -26.87 3.09 11.61
C ASN A 233 -26.33 4.40 11.00
N PRO A 234 -25.35 4.33 10.08
CA PRO A 234 -24.76 5.51 9.45
C PRO A 234 -25.69 6.14 8.39
N THR A 235 -25.45 7.41 8.07
CA THR A 235 -25.98 8.01 6.84
C THR A 235 -25.21 7.49 5.63
N PHE A 236 -25.74 7.63 4.42
CA PHE A 236 -25.03 7.23 3.21
C PHE A 236 -23.64 7.88 3.11
N VAL A 237 -23.53 9.16 3.44
CA VAL A 237 -22.28 9.94 3.41
C VAL A 237 -21.24 9.35 4.37
N SER A 238 -21.57 9.15 5.65
CA SER A 238 -20.59 8.62 6.62
C SER A 238 -20.26 7.14 6.37
N ALA A 239 -21.23 6.36 5.88
CA ALA A 239 -21.02 4.98 5.47
C ALA A 239 -20.02 4.88 4.32
N ILE A 240 -20.28 5.55 3.19
CA ILE A 240 -19.45 5.40 1.98
C ILE A 240 -18.05 5.97 2.16
N THR A 241 -17.88 7.06 2.93
CA THR A 241 -16.56 7.57 3.35
C THR A 241 -15.80 6.51 4.15
N SER A 242 -16.45 5.88 5.14
CA SER A 242 -15.84 4.83 5.97
C SER A 242 -15.45 3.58 5.15
N VAL A 243 -16.31 3.18 4.20
CA VAL A 243 -16.04 2.10 3.25
C VAL A 243 -14.84 2.43 2.35
N ALA A 244 -14.75 3.66 1.83
CA ALA A 244 -13.63 4.11 1.02
C ALA A 244 -12.31 4.15 1.81
N THR A 245 -12.34 4.57 3.08
CA THR A 245 -11.18 4.51 4.01
C THR A 245 -10.70 3.07 4.23
N ILE A 246 -11.62 2.13 4.49
CA ILE A 246 -11.27 0.70 4.65
C ILE A 246 -10.70 0.13 3.35
N PHE A 247 -11.32 0.41 2.20
CA PHE A 247 -10.81 -0.02 0.90
C PHE A 247 -9.39 0.51 0.63
N CYS A 248 -9.15 1.80 0.89
CA CYS A 248 -7.84 2.45 0.73
C CYS A 248 -6.73 1.72 1.50
N SER A 249 -7.04 1.14 2.66
CA SER A 249 -6.04 0.53 3.54
C SER A 249 -5.26 -0.62 2.88
N GLY A 250 -5.85 -1.34 1.92
CA GLY A 250 -5.19 -2.41 1.15
C GLY A 250 -4.88 -2.09 -0.32
N ALA A 251 -5.29 -0.92 -0.81
CA ALA A 251 -5.32 -0.63 -2.25
C ALA A 251 -3.95 -0.27 -2.87
N GLY A 252 -2.90 -0.07 -2.06
CA GLY A 252 -1.55 0.36 -2.48
C GLY A 252 -0.75 -0.57 -3.42
N THR A 253 -1.41 -1.59 -3.99
CA THR A 253 -0.85 -2.69 -4.80
C THR A 253 -0.07 -2.23 -6.04
N SER A 254 -0.38 -1.05 -6.60
CA SER A 254 0.32 -0.45 -7.74
C SER A 254 1.81 -0.17 -7.47
N ALA A 255 2.19 0.08 -6.21
CA ALA A 255 3.59 0.24 -5.79
C ALA A 255 4.34 -1.09 -5.69
N PHE A 256 3.69 -2.23 -5.93
CA PHE A 256 4.38 -3.52 -5.97
C PHE A 256 5.15 -3.71 -7.28
N LEU A 257 4.66 -3.18 -8.42
CA LEU A 257 5.25 -3.39 -9.75
C LEU A 257 6.75 -3.02 -9.85
N PRO A 258 7.24 -1.90 -9.28
CA PRO A 258 8.67 -1.59 -9.25
C PRO A 258 9.48 -2.63 -8.47
N VAL A 259 8.95 -3.14 -7.35
CA VAL A 259 9.62 -4.18 -6.55
C VAL A 259 9.74 -5.48 -7.33
N ILE A 260 8.72 -5.85 -8.13
CA ILE A 260 8.78 -7.04 -8.99
C ILE A 260 9.96 -6.95 -9.97
N SER A 261 10.24 -5.75 -10.53
CA SER A 261 11.41 -5.55 -11.43
C SER A 261 12.77 -5.65 -10.74
N GLU A 262 12.80 -5.59 -9.40
CA GLU A 262 14.01 -5.76 -8.59
C GLU A 262 14.09 -7.18 -7.98
N MET A 263 13.11 -8.06 -8.23
CA MET A 263 13.11 -9.46 -7.77
C MET A 263 14.08 -10.34 -8.58
N ARG A 264 14.80 -11.22 -7.87
CA ARG A 264 15.63 -12.28 -8.47
C ARG A 264 14.80 -13.16 -9.42
N ARG A 265 13.59 -13.54 -8.98
CA ARG A 265 12.62 -14.34 -9.76
C ARG A 265 11.21 -13.70 -9.69
N PRO A 266 10.82 -12.87 -10.68
CA PRO A 266 9.49 -12.24 -10.73
C PRO A 266 8.31 -13.21 -10.59
N ARG A 267 8.47 -14.47 -11.02
CA ARG A 267 7.47 -15.55 -10.87
C ARG A 267 7.14 -15.91 -9.41
N ASP A 268 8.01 -15.64 -8.45
CA ASP A 268 7.72 -15.85 -7.02
C ASP A 268 6.83 -14.75 -6.42
N TYR A 269 6.47 -13.70 -7.18
CA TYR A 269 5.65 -12.57 -6.72
C TYR A 269 4.37 -12.97 -5.97
N ASN A 270 3.60 -13.94 -6.50
CA ASN A 270 2.33 -14.34 -5.90
C ASN A 270 2.51 -14.88 -4.46
N LYS A 271 3.65 -15.53 -4.16
CA LYS A 271 3.99 -16.01 -2.81
C LYS A 271 4.20 -14.84 -1.84
N ALA A 272 4.86 -13.79 -2.31
CA ALA A 272 5.09 -12.57 -1.55
C ALA A 272 3.80 -11.78 -1.31
N VAL A 273 2.88 -11.73 -2.29
CA VAL A 273 1.56 -11.11 -2.12
C VAL A 273 0.72 -11.86 -1.08
N TYR A 274 0.59 -13.18 -1.19
CA TYR A 274 -0.24 -13.95 -0.25
C TYR A 274 0.27 -13.87 1.19
N LEU A 275 1.59 -13.94 1.40
CA LEU A 275 2.19 -13.79 2.74
C LEU A 275 1.94 -12.38 3.31
N CYS A 276 2.19 -11.34 2.51
CA CYS A 276 1.92 -9.95 2.89
C CYS A 276 0.44 -9.75 3.23
N MET A 277 -0.46 -10.02 2.29
CA MET A 277 -1.88 -9.74 2.46
C MET A 277 -2.52 -10.59 3.55
N GLY A 278 -2.06 -11.83 3.79
CA GLY A 278 -2.49 -12.63 4.93
C GLY A 278 -2.19 -11.95 6.27
N ILE A 279 -0.95 -11.49 6.46
CA ILE A 279 -0.54 -10.75 7.67
C ILE A 279 -1.29 -9.43 7.81
N VAL A 280 -1.40 -8.65 6.74
CA VAL A 280 -2.15 -7.38 6.73
C VAL A 280 -3.60 -7.61 7.14
N THR A 281 -4.28 -8.58 6.54
CA THR A 281 -5.71 -8.84 6.78
C THR A 281 -5.96 -9.31 8.22
N ALA A 282 -5.13 -10.23 8.73
CA ALA A 282 -5.22 -10.68 10.11
C ALA A 282 -5.01 -9.51 11.10
N SER A 283 -3.99 -8.68 10.86
CA SER A 283 -3.67 -7.53 11.72
C SER A 283 -4.74 -6.44 11.66
N TYR A 284 -5.21 -6.08 10.46
CA TYR A 284 -6.24 -5.06 10.26
C TYR A 284 -7.56 -5.45 10.93
N LEU A 285 -7.98 -6.71 10.79
CA LEU A 285 -9.20 -7.20 11.42
C LEU A 285 -9.06 -7.24 12.95
N THR A 286 -8.01 -7.89 13.47
CA THR A 286 -7.82 -8.08 14.92
C THR A 286 -7.59 -6.76 15.65
N PHE A 287 -6.65 -5.93 15.19
CA PHE A 287 -6.33 -4.66 15.84
C PHE A 287 -7.52 -3.70 15.82
N SER A 288 -8.29 -3.66 14.73
CA SER A 288 -9.44 -2.75 14.65
C SER A 288 -10.63 -3.20 15.49
N LEU A 289 -10.88 -4.51 15.56
CA LEU A 289 -11.91 -5.04 16.45
C LEU A 289 -11.55 -4.82 17.93
N VAL A 290 -10.29 -5.03 18.33
CA VAL A 290 -9.85 -4.77 19.72
C VAL A 290 -9.93 -3.28 20.04
N VAL A 291 -9.36 -2.40 19.21
CA VAL A 291 -9.41 -0.95 19.48
C VAL A 291 -10.86 -0.45 19.53
N TYR A 292 -11.73 -0.90 18.62
CA TYR A 292 -13.15 -0.51 18.67
C TYR A 292 -13.89 -1.10 19.88
N ALA A 293 -13.62 -2.34 20.28
CA ALA A 293 -14.25 -2.98 21.44
C ALA A 293 -13.88 -2.33 22.78
N TYR A 294 -12.73 -1.66 22.88
CA TYR A 294 -12.25 -1.01 24.11
C TYR A 294 -12.33 0.54 24.08
N CYS A 295 -12.50 1.16 22.91
CA CYS A 295 -12.66 2.62 22.80
C CYS A 295 -14.08 3.07 22.37
N GLY A 296 -14.86 2.21 21.72
CA GLY A 296 -16.21 2.53 21.26
C GLY A 296 -16.23 3.75 20.33
N LYS A 297 -17.00 4.79 20.67
CA LYS A 297 -17.03 6.06 19.92
C LYS A 297 -15.84 6.99 20.18
N TRP A 298 -15.00 6.67 21.16
CA TRP A 298 -13.88 7.49 21.64
C TRP A 298 -12.53 7.09 21.02
N VAL A 299 -12.58 6.46 19.85
CA VAL A 299 -11.41 6.12 19.03
C VAL A 299 -10.81 7.39 18.42
N ALA A 300 -9.53 7.65 18.68
CA ALA A 300 -8.80 8.76 18.06
C ALA A 300 -8.51 8.49 16.57
N SER A 301 -8.20 9.54 15.80
CA SER A 301 -7.84 9.41 14.39
C SER A 301 -6.66 10.34 14.04
N PRO A 302 -5.41 9.84 13.94
CA PRO A 302 -5.02 8.43 13.85
C PRO A 302 -5.21 7.64 15.17
N SER A 303 -5.52 6.35 15.06
CA SER A 303 -5.86 5.50 16.21
C SER A 303 -4.76 5.35 17.28
N LEU A 304 -3.51 5.71 16.96
CA LEU A 304 -2.40 5.81 17.93
C LEU A 304 -2.72 6.72 19.12
N GLY A 305 -3.60 7.71 18.96
CA GLY A 305 -4.05 8.59 20.05
C GLY A 305 -4.85 7.89 21.15
N SER A 306 -5.49 6.74 20.86
CA SER A 306 -6.56 6.17 21.68
C SER A 306 -6.11 5.61 23.03
N ALA A 307 -4.81 5.32 23.20
CA ALA A 307 -4.28 4.64 24.39
C ALA A 307 -3.99 5.57 25.60
N GLY A 308 -4.29 6.87 25.51
CA GLY A 308 -4.06 7.87 26.56
C GLY A 308 -2.60 8.34 26.67
N ASP A 309 -2.36 9.50 27.28
CA ASP A 309 -1.21 10.35 26.97
C ASP A 309 0.18 9.70 27.08
N THR A 310 0.43 8.88 28.11
CA THR A 310 1.72 8.17 28.24
C THR A 310 1.94 7.18 27.09
N LEU A 311 0.94 6.36 26.77
CA LEU A 311 1.04 5.36 25.71
C LEU A 311 0.92 5.99 24.32
N LYS A 312 0.16 7.09 24.17
CA LYS A 312 0.13 7.95 22.98
C LYS A 312 1.53 8.46 22.65
N ASN A 313 2.25 9.02 23.63
CA ASN A 313 3.63 9.46 23.48
C ASN A 313 4.57 8.32 23.07
N VAL A 314 4.53 7.17 23.76
CA VAL A 314 5.38 6.02 23.44
C VAL A 314 5.07 5.47 22.04
N ALA A 315 3.80 5.31 21.68
CA ALA A 315 3.38 4.74 20.41
C ALA A 315 3.73 5.66 19.24
N TYR A 316 3.48 6.98 19.33
CA TYR A 316 3.94 7.93 18.31
C TYR A 316 5.47 7.99 18.25
N GLY A 317 6.18 7.89 19.39
CA GLY A 317 7.64 7.86 19.45
C GLY A 317 8.24 6.69 18.68
N VAL A 318 7.74 5.48 18.94
CA VAL A 318 8.13 4.26 18.21
C VAL A 318 7.67 4.33 16.75
N GLY A 319 6.49 4.88 16.47
CA GLY A 319 5.86 4.91 15.15
C GLY A 319 6.39 5.99 14.19
N LEU A 320 7.03 7.06 14.69
CA LEU A 320 7.46 8.21 13.88
C LEU A 320 8.33 7.80 12.68
N ILE A 321 9.29 6.91 12.90
CA ILE A 321 10.19 6.41 11.84
C ILE A 321 9.37 5.76 10.73
N GLY A 322 8.44 4.87 11.08
CA GLY A 322 7.60 4.19 10.11
C GLY A 322 6.59 5.12 9.44
N LEU A 323 6.08 6.16 10.09
CA LEU A 323 5.24 7.19 9.46
C LEU A 323 6.04 7.98 8.39
N LEU A 324 7.21 8.50 8.76
CA LEU A 324 8.10 9.23 7.84
C LEU A 324 8.56 8.36 6.66
N VAL A 325 8.93 7.09 6.91
CA VAL A 325 9.30 6.14 5.85
C VAL A 325 8.12 5.84 4.92
N SER A 326 6.87 5.84 5.40
CA SER A 326 5.69 5.64 4.53
C SER A 326 5.52 6.80 3.56
N ALA A 327 5.53 8.04 4.07
CA ALA A 327 5.45 9.24 3.25
C ALA A 327 6.61 9.32 2.23
N CYS A 328 7.82 8.98 2.68
CA CYS A 328 9.02 8.87 1.84
C CYS A 328 8.82 7.88 0.68
N LEU A 329 8.36 6.66 0.94
CA LEU A 329 8.11 5.65 -0.09
C LEU A 329 7.07 6.13 -1.12
N TYR A 330 5.97 6.73 -0.67
CA TYR A 330 4.91 7.21 -1.56
C TYR A 330 5.39 8.34 -2.47
N ILE A 331 6.07 9.35 -1.92
CA ILE A 331 6.65 10.45 -2.69
C ILE A 331 7.76 9.95 -3.62
N HIS A 332 8.62 9.04 -3.17
CA HIS A 332 9.69 8.46 -4.00
C HIS A 332 9.13 7.66 -5.18
N VAL A 333 8.08 6.86 -4.98
CA VAL A 333 7.45 6.07 -6.05
C VAL A 333 6.81 6.98 -7.12
N ALA A 334 6.11 8.04 -6.70
CA ALA A 334 5.58 9.04 -7.62
C ALA A 334 6.67 9.83 -8.36
N ALA A 335 7.70 10.27 -7.65
CA ALA A 335 8.84 10.99 -8.22
C ALA A 335 9.63 10.12 -9.22
N LYS A 336 9.82 8.82 -8.93
CA LYS A 336 10.43 7.84 -9.86
C LYS A 336 9.60 7.66 -11.12
N TYR A 337 8.27 7.65 -11.03
CA TYR A 337 7.41 7.62 -12.22
C TYR A 337 7.60 8.87 -13.09
N LEU A 338 7.52 10.09 -12.52
CA LEU A 338 7.77 11.34 -13.24
C LEU A 338 9.17 11.40 -13.85
N PHE A 339 10.18 11.02 -13.09
CA PHE A 339 11.59 11.02 -13.49
C PHE A 339 11.85 10.08 -14.67
N VAL A 340 11.40 8.83 -14.57
CA VAL A 340 11.52 7.84 -15.65
C VAL A 340 10.71 8.27 -16.87
N ARG A 341 9.58 8.94 -16.69
CA ARG A 341 8.75 9.46 -17.80
C ARG A 341 9.42 10.62 -18.54
N MET A 342 10.03 11.58 -17.84
CA MET A 342 10.68 12.75 -18.44
C MET A 342 12.03 12.46 -19.07
N LEU A 343 12.80 11.51 -18.49
CA LEU A 343 14.09 11.10 -19.02
C LEU A 343 14.04 9.75 -19.76
N ARG A 344 12.85 9.25 -20.15
CA ARG A 344 12.75 8.06 -21.00
C ARG A 344 13.55 8.31 -22.28
N ASP A 345 14.32 7.31 -22.70
CA ASP A 345 15.19 7.33 -23.89
C ASP A 345 16.33 8.39 -23.85
N SER A 346 16.54 9.07 -22.71
CA SER A 346 17.62 10.03 -22.50
C SER A 346 18.86 9.37 -21.88
N PRO A 347 20.09 9.68 -22.34
CA PRO A 347 21.31 9.21 -21.68
C PRO A 347 21.45 9.73 -20.23
N HIS A 348 20.72 10.80 -19.87
CA HIS A 348 20.70 11.33 -18.50
C HIS A 348 19.93 10.45 -17.52
N LEU A 349 19.10 9.50 -17.96
CA LEU A 349 18.35 8.60 -17.07
C LEU A 349 19.29 7.78 -16.17
N GLN A 350 20.41 7.31 -16.72
CA GLN A 350 21.38 6.45 -16.03
C GLN A 350 22.71 7.15 -15.73
N LYS A 351 23.09 8.21 -16.46
CA LYS A 351 24.35 8.95 -16.22
C LYS A 351 24.23 9.92 -15.05
N ASN A 352 25.20 9.86 -14.12
CA ASN A 352 25.40 10.86 -13.07
C ASN A 352 25.75 12.23 -13.70
N SER A 353 24.73 13.05 -13.97
CA SER A 353 24.83 14.34 -14.65
C SER A 353 24.00 15.39 -13.92
N VAL A 354 24.26 16.68 -14.19
CA VAL A 354 23.47 17.77 -13.57
C VAL A 354 21.99 17.63 -13.93
N VAL A 355 21.67 17.37 -15.20
CA VAL A 355 20.29 17.13 -15.67
C VAL A 355 19.61 16.00 -14.89
N HIS A 356 20.29 14.87 -14.68
CA HIS A 356 19.78 13.76 -13.87
C HIS A 356 19.38 14.24 -12.46
N TRP A 357 20.28 14.94 -11.77
CA TRP A 357 20.04 15.40 -10.40
C TRP A 357 18.98 16.49 -10.32
N SER A 358 18.99 17.47 -11.23
CA SER A 358 17.99 18.54 -11.28
C SER A 358 16.59 18.00 -11.52
N VAL A 359 16.41 17.06 -12.47
CA VAL A 359 15.10 16.44 -12.73
C VAL A 359 14.69 15.54 -11.57
N TRP A 360 15.60 14.73 -11.00
CA TRP A 360 15.30 13.85 -9.85
C TRP A 360 14.85 14.62 -8.60
N LEU A 361 15.61 15.64 -8.22
CA LEU A 361 15.28 16.49 -7.06
C LEU A 361 14.05 17.34 -7.34
N GLY A 362 13.87 17.83 -8.57
CA GLY A 362 12.67 18.54 -9.01
C GLY A 362 11.39 17.69 -8.89
N CYS A 363 11.42 16.43 -9.34
CA CYS A 363 10.31 15.48 -9.16
C CYS A 363 9.98 15.28 -7.67
N THR A 364 10.99 14.97 -6.87
CA THR A 364 10.81 14.67 -5.44
C THR A 364 10.31 15.90 -4.67
N PHE A 365 10.84 17.09 -4.99
CA PHE A 365 10.42 18.36 -4.39
C PHE A 365 8.98 18.69 -4.78
N GLY A 366 8.63 18.63 -6.07
CA GLY A 366 7.27 18.90 -6.54
C GLY A 366 6.24 17.98 -5.89
N MET A 367 6.51 16.67 -5.83
CA MET A 367 5.63 15.71 -5.13
C MET A 367 5.52 16.00 -3.63
N SER A 368 6.62 16.40 -2.97
CA SER A 368 6.60 16.77 -1.54
C SER A 368 5.77 18.02 -1.28
N VAL A 369 5.89 19.05 -2.13
CA VAL A 369 5.10 20.29 -2.02
C VAL A 369 3.61 20.01 -2.23
N VAL A 370 3.24 19.24 -3.25
CA VAL A 370 1.82 18.88 -3.48
C VAL A 370 1.26 18.07 -2.30
N ALA A 371 2.03 17.12 -1.77
CA ALA A 371 1.63 16.35 -0.59
C ALA A 371 1.47 17.23 0.67
N PHE A 372 2.34 18.21 0.89
CA PHE A 372 2.19 19.19 1.97
C PHE A 372 0.91 20.03 1.82
N LEU A 373 0.66 20.59 0.63
CA LEU A 373 -0.54 21.40 0.38
C LEU A 373 -1.84 20.61 0.59
N LEU A 374 -1.85 19.32 0.22
CA LEU A 374 -2.97 18.42 0.48
C LEU A 374 -3.15 18.14 1.99
N ALA A 375 -2.06 17.93 2.73
CA ALA A 375 -2.10 17.68 4.17
C ALA A 375 -2.63 18.91 4.95
N SER A 376 -2.22 20.11 4.55
CA SER A 376 -2.69 21.37 5.15
C SER A 376 -4.08 21.80 4.68
N GLY A 377 -4.51 21.36 3.49
CA GLY A 377 -5.82 21.66 2.92
C GLY A 377 -6.94 20.69 3.37
N ILE A 378 -6.59 19.46 3.76
CA ILE A 378 -7.51 18.47 4.34
C ILE A 378 -6.89 17.92 5.63
N PRO A 379 -6.88 18.70 6.73
CA PRO A 379 -6.25 18.32 8.00
C PRO A 379 -7.05 17.29 8.80
N ILE A 380 -7.74 16.36 8.13
CA ILE A 380 -8.40 15.20 8.72
C ILE A 380 -7.90 13.93 8.02
N PHE A 381 -7.13 13.16 8.78
CA PHE A 381 -6.44 11.96 8.34
C PHE A 381 -7.35 10.91 7.66
N ASN A 382 -8.54 10.65 8.21
CA ASN A 382 -9.52 9.72 7.62
C ASN A 382 -10.01 10.20 6.24
N TYR A 383 -10.17 11.52 6.04
CA TYR A 383 -10.68 12.08 4.80
C TYR A 383 -9.61 12.09 3.69
N LEU A 384 -8.33 12.26 4.05
CA LEU A 384 -7.23 12.02 3.10
C LEU A 384 -7.25 10.58 2.57
N LEU A 385 -7.42 9.57 3.46
CA LEU A 385 -7.50 8.17 3.01
C LEU A 385 -8.83 7.83 2.31
N ALA A 386 -9.96 8.39 2.72
CA ALA A 386 -11.22 8.22 2.00
C ALA A 386 -11.16 8.82 0.59
N LEU A 387 -10.47 9.96 0.43
CA LEU A 387 -10.30 10.63 -0.85
C LEU A 387 -9.35 9.83 -1.75
N ALA A 388 -8.20 9.38 -1.25
CA ALA A 388 -7.32 8.49 -1.98
C ALA A 388 -8.05 7.18 -2.37
N GLY A 389 -8.76 6.57 -1.44
CA GLY A 389 -9.55 5.35 -1.63
C GLY A 389 -10.57 5.48 -2.76
N SER A 390 -11.42 6.51 -2.69
CA SER A 390 -12.49 6.71 -3.66
C SER A 390 -12.01 7.30 -4.99
N LEU A 391 -11.36 8.47 -4.97
CA LEU A 391 -11.09 9.25 -6.18
C LEU A 391 -10.09 8.56 -7.10
N THR A 392 -9.06 7.91 -6.52
CA THR A 392 -7.91 7.45 -7.30
C THR A 392 -7.58 5.97 -7.15
N PHE A 393 -7.66 5.39 -5.96
CA PHE A 393 -7.45 3.95 -5.79
C PHE A 393 -8.59 3.09 -6.35
N ALA A 394 -9.85 3.52 -6.30
CA ALA A 394 -10.94 2.74 -6.88
C ALA A 394 -10.73 2.50 -8.39
N PRO A 395 -10.46 3.51 -9.24
CA PRO A 395 -10.16 3.25 -10.65
C PRO A 395 -8.80 2.56 -10.85
N LEU A 396 -7.77 2.87 -10.05
CA LEU A 396 -6.40 2.38 -10.24
C LEU A 396 -6.18 0.93 -9.77
N ALA A 397 -6.77 0.55 -8.63
CA ALA A 397 -6.49 -0.69 -7.91
C ALA A 397 -7.68 -1.67 -7.82
N LEU A 398 -8.89 -1.26 -8.28
CA LEU A 398 -10.05 -2.15 -8.41
C LEU A 398 -10.56 -2.19 -9.86
N GLY A 399 -10.78 -1.03 -10.48
CA GLY A 399 -11.31 -0.93 -11.85
C GLY A 399 -10.33 -1.41 -12.91
N LEU A 400 -9.12 -0.85 -12.95
CA LEU A 400 -8.09 -1.23 -13.91
C LEU A 400 -7.71 -2.73 -13.81
N PRO A 401 -7.49 -3.35 -12.63
CA PRO A 401 -7.28 -4.79 -12.53
C PRO A 401 -8.42 -5.63 -13.10
N GLY A 402 -9.69 -5.28 -12.85
CA GLY A 402 -10.82 -5.94 -13.50
C GLY A 402 -10.74 -5.89 -15.03
N TYR A 403 -10.38 -4.73 -15.60
CA TYR A 403 -10.22 -4.56 -17.04
C TYR A 403 -9.01 -5.32 -17.61
N LEU A 404 -7.87 -5.32 -16.91
CA LEU A 404 -6.68 -6.11 -17.26
C LEU A 404 -7.00 -7.61 -17.34
N TRP A 405 -7.72 -8.14 -16.35
CA TRP A 405 -8.11 -9.57 -16.37
C TRP A 405 -9.08 -9.88 -17.52
N ILE A 406 -10.07 -9.00 -17.76
CA ILE A 406 -11.04 -9.13 -18.86
C ILE A 406 -10.37 -9.12 -20.23
N TYR A 407 -9.32 -8.32 -20.42
CA TYR A 407 -8.54 -8.25 -21.66
C TYR A 407 -7.93 -9.61 -22.01
N ASP A 408 -7.25 -10.26 -21.06
CA ASP A 408 -6.62 -11.58 -21.25
C ASP A 408 -7.66 -12.70 -21.43
N HIS A 409 -8.82 -12.58 -20.80
CA HIS A 409 -9.82 -13.65 -20.69
C HIS A 409 -11.09 -13.40 -21.51
N GLN A 410 -11.04 -12.63 -22.61
CA GLN A 410 -12.20 -12.40 -23.49
C GLN A 410 -12.92 -13.67 -23.95
N HIS A 411 -12.19 -14.77 -24.10
CA HIS A 411 -12.73 -16.07 -24.51
C HIS A 411 -13.61 -16.74 -23.43
N TYR A 412 -13.46 -16.38 -22.14
CA TYR A 412 -14.26 -16.92 -21.03
C TYR A 412 -15.75 -16.55 -21.13
N ARG A 413 -16.11 -15.55 -21.95
CA ARG A 413 -17.51 -15.15 -22.25
C ARG A 413 -18.38 -16.28 -22.81
N LYS A 414 -17.77 -17.29 -23.45
CA LYS A 414 -18.45 -18.44 -24.07
C LYS A 414 -17.96 -19.78 -23.50
N GLY A 415 -17.30 -19.75 -22.35
CA GLY A 415 -16.90 -20.96 -21.64
C GLY A 415 -18.07 -21.67 -20.97
N ALA A 416 -17.74 -22.76 -20.27
CA ALA A 416 -18.54 -23.28 -19.14
C ALA A 416 -18.94 -22.18 -18.13
N TRP A 417 -19.77 -22.54 -17.15
CA TRP A 417 -20.40 -21.59 -16.22
C TRP A 417 -19.43 -20.81 -15.30
N TRP A 418 -18.38 -21.45 -14.77
CA TRP A 418 -17.40 -20.84 -13.86
C TRP A 418 -16.52 -19.73 -14.48
N GLN A 419 -16.01 -19.93 -15.69
CA GLN A 419 -15.34 -18.93 -16.55
C GLN A 419 -16.26 -17.75 -16.86
N VAL A 420 -17.52 -18.01 -17.25
CA VAL A 420 -18.52 -16.96 -17.51
C VAL A 420 -18.79 -16.15 -16.23
N LEU A 421 -18.93 -16.82 -15.08
CA LEU A 421 -19.08 -16.17 -13.78
C LEU A 421 -17.86 -15.29 -13.44
N ALA A 422 -16.63 -15.81 -13.57
CA ALA A 422 -15.41 -15.04 -13.33
C ALA A 422 -15.29 -13.81 -14.26
N TYR A 423 -15.73 -13.93 -15.52
CA TYR A 423 -15.77 -12.82 -16.46
C TYR A 423 -16.74 -11.71 -16.03
N TRP A 424 -17.96 -12.06 -15.62
CA TRP A 424 -18.93 -11.08 -15.14
C TRP A 424 -18.59 -10.52 -13.75
N LEU A 425 -17.91 -11.26 -12.88
CA LEU A 425 -17.41 -10.75 -11.60
C LEU A 425 -16.33 -9.68 -11.80
N ASN A 426 -15.44 -9.82 -12.79
CA ASN A 426 -14.48 -8.76 -13.10
C ASN A 426 -15.16 -7.51 -13.71
N TRP A 427 -16.26 -7.67 -14.45
CA TRP A 427 -17.08 -6.52 -14.89
C TRP A 427 -17.79 -5.86 -13.70
N LEU A 428 -18.28 -6.65 -12.73
CA LEU A 428 -18.83 -6.14 -11.48
C LEU A 428 -17.79 -5.37 -10.66
N MET A 429 -16.52 -5.79 -10.66
CA MET A 429 -15.44 -5.01 -10.03
C MET A 429 -15.22 -3.66 -10.70
N ILE A 430 -15.31 -3.55 -12.03
CA ILE A 430 -15.26 -2.26 -12.74
C ILE A 430 -16.45 -1.38 -12.34
N LEU A 431 -17.67 -1.93 -12.28
CA LEU A 431 -18.85 -1.19 -11.83
C LEU A 431 -18.75 -0.75 -10.36
N LEU A 432 -18.21 -1.62 -9.50
CA LEU A 432 -17.96 -1.32 -8.09
C LEU A 432 -16.91 -0.22 -7.93
N ALA A 433 -15.85 -0.22 -8.77
CA ALA A 433 -14.88 0.86 -8.83
C ALA A 433 -15.53 2.18 -9.23
N VAL A 434 -16.34 2.20 -10.30
CA VAL A 434 -17.08 3.41 -10.72
C VAL A 434 -18.02 3.91 -9.61
N PHE A 435 -18.73 3.01 -8.93
CA PHE A 435 -19.58 3.36 -7.78
C PHE A 435 -18.76 3.94 -6.63
N LEU A 436 -17.61 3.36 -6.29
CA LEU A 436 -16.76 3.85 -5.21
C LEU A 436 -16.10 5.19 -5.56
N THR A 437 -15.74 5.42 -6.83
CA THR A 437 -15.26 6.73 -7.30
C THR A 437 -16.36 7.78 -7.17
N ILE A 438 -17.54 7.56 -7.76
CA ILE A 438 -18.61 8.57 -7.77
C ILE A 438 -19.18 8.77 -6.36
N GLY A 439 -19.68 7.70 -5.74
CA GLY A 439 -20.35 7.75 -4.44
C GLY A 439 -19.38 8.01 -3.29
N GLY A 440 -18.18 7.41 -3.32
CA GLY A 440 -17.17 7.60 -2.28
C GLY A 440 -16.49 8.97 -2.34
N THR A 441 -16.22 9.52 -3.53
CA THR A 441 -15.70 10.89 -3.63
C THR A 441 -16.78 11.89 -3.25
N TYR A 442 -18.04 11.71 -3.68
CA TYR A 442 -19.15 12.52 -3.19
C TYR A 442 -19.24 12.51 -1.66
N GLY A 443 -19.29 11.33 -1.04
CA GLY A 443 -19.38 11.20 0.41
C GLY A 443 -18.17 11.82 1.13
N THR A 444 -16.96 11.62 0.60
CA THR A 444 -15.75 12.20 1.19
C THR A 444 -15.74 13.72 1.07
N VAL A 445 -16.06 14.28 -0.10
CA VAL A 445 -16.11 15.73 -0.33
C VAL A 445 -17.20 16.36 0.54
N GLN A 446 -18.38 15.74 0.66
CA GLN A 446 -19.42 16.21 1.57
C GLN A 446 -18.95 16.17 3.03
N SER A 447 -18.27 15.09 3.45
CA SER A 447 -17.71 14.98 4.82
C SER A 447 -16.68 16.09 5.11
N ILE A 448 -15.87 16.46 4.11
CA ILE A 448 -14.92 17.59 4.22
C ILE A 448 -15.68 18.92 4.34
N ILE A 449 -16.69 19.16 3.49
CA ILE A 449 -17.54 20.37 3.54
C ILE A 449 -18.22 20.50 4.91
N ASP A 450 -18.81 19.42 5.42
CA ASP A 450 -19.50 19.39 6.71
C ASP A 450 -18.53 19.66 7.88
N ALA A 451 -17.29 19.14 7.80
CA ALA A 451 -16.26 19.41 8.80
C ALA A 451 -15.75 20.85 8.78
N TYR A 452 -15.69 21.51 7.62
CA TYR A 452 -15.44 22.96 7.53
C TYR A 452 -16.63 23.76 8.05
N ALA A 453 -17.86 23.43 7.66
CA ALA A 453 -19.07 24.16 8.04
C ALA A 453 -19.39 24.08 9.54
N SER A 454 -19.07 22.95 10.19
CA SER A 454 -19.21 22.75 11.64
C SER A 454 -18.06 23.36 12.46
N GLY A 455 -17.01 23.86 11.82
CA GLY A 455 -15.81 24.37 12.49
C GLY A 455 -14.87 23.29 13.03
N GLN A 456 -15.13 22.00 12.78
CA GLN A 456 -14.19 20.91 13.08
C GLN A 456 -12.85 21.10 12.35
N ILE A 457 -12.89 21.63 11.13
CA ILE A 457 -11.74 22.24 10.47
C ILE A 457 -11.97 23.75 10.46
N GLY A 458 -11.22 24.50 11.27
CA GLY A 458 -11.40 25.96 11.36
C GLY A 458 -11.16 26.68 10.04
N GLN A 459 -9.98 26.51 9.44
CA GLN A 459 -9.61 27.03 8.11
C GLN A 459 -8.55 26.13 7.46
N ALA A 460 -8.38 26.20 6.15
CA ALA A 460 -7.22 25.61 5.48
C ALA A 460 -5.92 26.23 6.03
N PHE A 461 -4.86 25.44 6.21
CA PHE A 461 -3.62 25.87 6.88
C PHE A 461 -3.81 26.37 8.34
N SER A 462 -4.90 25.98 9.00
CA SER A 462 -5.12 26.30 10.42
C SER A 462 -3.97 25.81 11.32
N CYS A 463 -3.72 26.58 12.38
CA CYS A 463 -2.78 26.23 13.43
C CYS A 463 -3.38 25.34 14.53
N ALA A 464 -4.62 24.89 14.41
CA ALA A 464 -5.25 24.01 15.39
C ALA A 464 -4.41 22.75 15.69
N ASP A 465 -4.42 22.32 16.95
CA ASP A 465 -3.78 21.09 17.39
C ASP A 465 -4.46 19.87 16.73
N ASN A 466 -3.65 18.88 16.34
CA ASN A 466 -4.10 17.62 15.73
C ASN A 466 -3.70 16.37 16.54
N ASN A 467 -3.29 16.52 17.81
CA ASN A 467 -2.95 15.41 18.71
C ASN A 467 -4.14 14.78 19.49
N VAL A 468 -5.37 15.22 19.17
CA VAL A 468 -6.64 14.93 19.87
C VAL A 468 -7.36 13.73 19.27
#